data_AF-A0A073ILA2-F1
#
_entry.id   AF-A0A073ILA2-F1
#
_cell.length_a   1.000
_cell.length_b   1.000
_cell.length_c   1.000
_cell.angle_alpha   90.00
_cell.angle_beta   90.00
_cell.angle_gamma   90.00
#
_symmetry.space_group_name_H-M   'P 1'
#
loop_
_entity.id
_entity.type
_entity.pdbx_description
1 polymer ?
#
loop_
_entity_poly.entity_id
_entity_poly.type
_entity_poly.pdbx_seq_one_letter_code
_entity_poly.pdbx_strand_id
1 'polypeptide(L)'
;MTLYVMIAVALAVGIFLPLRWHLWGFLAASAALFIAQAGVSTAGGYEGLPFAETLVFFNESWASYVGYNLQLTYRAFALPLFALAVPFVFRLGRS
;
A
#
# COMPACT_ATOMS: atom_id res chain seq x y z
N MET A 1 -2.48 -13.63 -8.02
CA MET A 1 -1.14 -13.55 -8.66
C MET A 1 -0.72 -12.12 -8.99
N THR A 2 -1.59 -11.29 -9.58
CA THR A 2 -1.32 -9.86 -9.86
C THR A 2 -0.94 -9.02 -8.62
N LEU A 3 -1.58 -9.26 -7.48
CA LEU A 3 -1.26 -8.61 -6.20
C LEU A 3 0.22 -8.83 -5.79
N TYR A 4 0.71 -10.07 -5.85
CA TYR A 4 2.09 -10.40 -5.47
C TYR A 4 3.11 -9.80 -6.44
N VAL A 5 2.78 -9.72 -7.73
CA VAL A 5 3.62 -9.06 -8.74
C VAL A 5 3.66 -7.55 -8.50
N MET A 6 2.53 -6.92 -8.18
CA MET A 6 2.49 -5.49 -7.84
C MET A 6 3.27 -5.18 -6.56
N ILE A 7 3.14 -6.01 -5.53
CA ILE A 7 3.91 -5.88 -4.29
C ILE A 7 5.40 -6.08 -4.55
N ALA A 8 5.79 -7.06 -5.37
CA ALA A 8 7.19 -7.31 -5.71
C ALA A 8 7.82 -6.17 -6.54
N VAL A 9 7.08 -5.63 -7.52
CA VAL A 9 7.53 -4.48 -8.32
C VAL A 9 7.62 -3.23 -7.45
N ALA A 10 6.64 -2.99 -6.58
CA ALA A 10 6.63 -1.85 -5.68
C ALA A 10 7.68 -1.97 -4.56
N LEU A 11 8.02 -3.19 -4.12
CA LEU A 11 9.19 -3.47 -3.29
C LEU A 11 10.49 -3.21 -4.05
N ALA A 12 10.63 -3.67 -5.29
CA ALA A 12 11.84 -3.46 -6.08
C ALA A 12 12.10 -1.96 -6.35
N VAL A 13 11.07 -1.23 -6.76
CA VAL A 13 11.11 0.22 -6.96
C VAL A 13 11.32 0.95 -5.62
N GLY A 14 10.65 0.48 -4.56
CA GLY A 14 10.74 1.03 -3.22
C GLY A 14 12.06 0.75 -2.49
N ILE A 15 12.83 -0.25 -2.89
CA ILE A 15 14.21 -0.45 -2.44
C ILE A 15 15.14 0.48 -3.23
N PHE A 16 14.98 0.59 -4.55
CA PHE A 16 15.87 1.39 -5.39
C PHE A 16 15.77 2.91 -5.16
N LEU A 17 14.57 3.44 -4.91
CA LEU A 17 14.32 4.87 -4.70
C LEU A 17 15.02 5.47 -3.45
N PRO A 18 14.89 4.91 -2.23
CA PRO A 18 15.60 5.42 -1.05
C PRO A 18 17.12 5.28 -1.19
N LEU A 19 17.58 4.31 -2.00
CA LEU A 19 18.99 4.15 -2.39
C LEU A 19 19.49 5.22 -3.38
N ARG A 20 18.63 6.05 -3.97
CA ARG A 20 19.06 7.16 -4.84
C ARG A 20 18.78 8.51 -4.21
N TRP A 21 17.60 8.69 -3.61
CA TRP A 21 17.06 9.99 -3.19
C TRP A 21 16.83 10.10 -1.67
N HIS A 22 17.42 9.21 -0.86
CA HIS A 22 17.36 9.22 0.61
C HIS A 22 15.91 9.34 1.11
N LEU A 23 15.62 10.35 1.94
CA LEU A 23 14.33 10.58 2.57
C LEU A 23 13.21 10.76 1.53
N TRP A 24 13.44 11.52 0.47
CA TRP A 24 12.43 11.76 -0.56
C TRP A 24 12.10 10.48 -1.34
N GLY A 25 13.11 9.66 -1.60
CA GLY A 25 12.91 8.33 -2.20
C GLY A 25 12.12 7.40 -1.29
N PHE A 26 12.39 7.40 0.02
CA PHE A 26 11.66 6.62 1.01
C PHE A 26 10.18 7.06 1.13
N LEU A 27 9.93 8.37 1.19
CA LEU A 27 8.57 8.93 1.28
C LEU A 27 7.77 8.61 0.01
N ALA A 28 8.36 8.80 -1.17
CA ALA A 28 7.71 8.48 -2.44
C ALA A 28 7.41 6.98 -2.57
N ALA A 29 8.36 6.12 -2.20
CA ALA A 29 8.17 4.67 -2.20
C ALA A 29 7.04 4.23 -1.25
N SER A 30 7.03 4.78 -0.03
CA SER A 30 6.00 4.49 0.98
C SER A 30 4.62 4.93 0.50
N ALA A 31 4.51 6.14 -0.06
CA ALA A 31 3.26 6.63 -0.62
C ALA A 31 2.76 5.77 -1.80
N ALA A 32 3.65 5.41 -2.73
CA ALA A 32 3.30 4.59 -3.89
C ALA A 32 2.80 3.19 -3.46
N LEU A 33 3.51 2.55 -2.52
CA LEU A 33 3.11 1.25 -1.96
C LEU A 33 1.77 1.33 -1.23
N PHE A 34 1.54 2.40 -0.45
CA PHE A 34 0.28 2.61 0.25
C PHE A 34 -0.90 2.76 -0.73
N ILE A 35 -0.73 3.60 -1.75
CA ILE A 35 -1.78 3.84 -2.77
C ILE A 35 -2.06 2.54 -3.55
N ALA A 36 -1.02 1.81 -3.94
CA ALA A 36 -1.19 0.54 -4.64
C ALA A 36 -1.96 -0.47 -3.78
N GLN A 37 -1.60 -0.62 -2.50
CA GLN A 37 -2.29 -1.52 -1.59
C GLN A 37 -3.74 -1.08 -1.33
N ALA A 38 -3.98 0.22 -1.13
CA ALA A 38 -5.33 0.77 -0.95
C ALA A 38 -6.20 0.55 -2.18
N GLY A 39 -5.63 0.76 -3.37
CA GLY A 39 -6.29 0.52 -4.64
C GLY A 39 -6.69 -0.94 -4.81
N VAL A 40 -5.81 -1.89 -4.48
CA VAL A 40 -6.15 -3.31 -4.59
C VAL A 40 -7.16 -3.74 -3.53
N SER A 41 -7.05 -3.28 -2.28
CA SER A 41 -8.04 -3.56 -1.24
C SER A 41 -9.43 -3.06 -1.65
N THR A 42 -9.50 -1.85 -2.23
CA THR A 42 -10.76 -1.23 -2.69
C THR A 42 -11.29 -1.87 -3.98
N ALA A 43 -10.42 -2.43 -4.83
CA ALA A 43 -10.84 -3.10 -6.06
C ALA A 43 -11.34 -4.54 -5.83
N GLY A 44 -10.97 -5.16 -4.70
CA GLY A 44 -11.30 -6.56 -4.39
C GLY A 44 -12.72 -6.81 -3.88
N GLY A 45 -13.54 -5.77 -3.68
CA GLY A 45 -14.83 -5.90 -2.99
C GLY A 45 -14.67 -6.03 -1.47
N TYR A 46 -15.77 -6.22 -0.75
CA TYR A 46 -15.76 -6.49 0.69
C TYR A 46 -15.94 -7.99 0.94
N GLU A 47 -14.98 -8.63 1.63
CA GLU A 47 -15.05 -10.06 2.01
C GLU A 47 -15.32 -11.05 0.85
N GLY A 48 -14.91 -10.68 -0.38
CA GLY A 48 -15.12 -11.51 -1.57
C GLY A 48 -16.52 -11.39 -2.20
N LEU A 49 -17.35 -10.47 -1.71
CA LEU A 49 -18.65 -10.15 -2.30
C LEU A 49 -18.49 -9.31 -3.57
N PRO A 50 -19.42 -9.45 -4.53
CA PRO A 50 -19.54 -8.52 -5.64
C PRO A 50 -19.64 -7.07 -5.17
N PHE A 51 -19.09 -6.15 -5.95
CA PHE A 51 -19.08 -4.73 -5.65
C PHE A 51 -20.48 -4.13 -5.41
N ALA A 52 -21.48 -4.61 -6.15
CA ALA A 52 -22.87 -4.19 -6.00
C ALA A 52 -23.42 -4.52 -4.61
N GLU A 53 -23.13 -5.72 -4.09
CA GLU A 53 -23.55 -6.15 -2.76
C GLU A 53 -22.75 -5.44 -1.68
N THR A 54 -21.46 -5.24 -1.92
CA THR A 54 -20.57 -4.48 -1.03
C THR A 54 -21.13 -3.09 -0.75
N LEU A 55 -21.57 -2.34 -1.77
CA LEU A 55 -22.08 -0.98 -1.56
C LEU A 55 -23.35 -0.91 -0.73
N VAL A 56 -24.19 -1.95 -0.78
CA VAL A 56 -25.40 -2.02 0.08
C VAL A 56 -25.02 -2.01 1.56
N PHE A 57 -23.96 -2.72 1.95
CA PHE A 57 -23.44 -2.72 3.34
C PHE A 57 -22.90 -1.35 3.78
N PHE A 58 -22.52 -0.50 2.83
CA PHE A 58 -22.05 0.86 3.09
C PHE A 58 -23.14 1.91 2.86
N ASN A 59 -24.42 1.55 2.88
CA ASN A 59 -25.55 2.44 2.58
C ASN A 59 -25.39 3.18 1.25
N GLU A 60 -24.90 2.46 0.22
CA GLU A 60 -24.58 3.00 -1.11
C GLU A 60 -23.52 4.12 -1.11
N SER A 61 -22.86 4.37 0.03
CA SER A 61 -21.85 5.42 0.16
C SER A 61 -20.48 4.93 -0.28
N TRP A 62 -20.05 5.40 -1.45
CA TRP A 62 -18.69 5.21 -1.95
C TRP A 62 -17.62 5.73 -0.98
N ALA A 63 -17.88 6.88 -0.35
CA ALA A 63 -16.95 7.49 0.59
C ALA A 63 -16.74 6.61 1.83
N SER A 64 -17.81 5.99 2.35
CA SER A 64 -17.73 5.08 3.49
C SER A 64 -16.98 3.80 3.15
N TYR A 65 -17.21 3.24 1.96
CA TYR A 65 -16.50 2.05 1.47
C TYR A 65 -14.99 2.30 1.30
N VAL A 66 -14.62 3.39 0.63
CA VAL A 66 -13.21 3.77 0.46
C VAL A 66 -12.56 4.07 1.80
N GLY A 67 -13.24 4.81 2.68
CA GLY A 67 -12.74 5.14 4.02
C GLY A 67 -12.46 3.90 4.87
N TYR A 68 -13.35 2.90 4.82
CA TYR A 68 -13.15 1.62 5.49
C TYR A 68 -11.92 0.87 4.95
N ASN A 69 -11.78 0.76 3.63
CA ASN A 69 -10.63 0.09 3.01
C ASN A 69 -9.31 0.81 3.27
N LEU A 70 -9.32 2.15 3.38
CA LEU A 70 -8.15 2.94 3.77
C LEU A 70 -7.73 2.63 5.21
N GLN A 71 -8.67 2.49 6.15
CA GLN A 71 -8.34 2.12 7.54
C GLN A 71 -7.77 0.70 7.64
N LEU A 72 -8.34 -0.23 6.88
CA LEU A 72 -7.82 -1.61 6.78
C LEU A 72 -6.41 -1.63 6.20
N THR A 73 -6.21 -0.89 5.11
CA THR A 73 -4.90 -0.74 4.47
C THR A 73 -3.90 -0.11 5.43
N TYR A 74 -4.26 0.95 6.15
CA TYR A 74 -3.40 1.59 7.16
C TYR A 74 -2.91 0.61 8.23
N ARG A 75 -3.79 -0.25 8.75
CA ARG A 75 -3.42 -1.27 9.74
C ARG A 75 -2.49 -2.33 9.16
N ALA A 76 -2.76 -2.75 7.92
CA ALA A 76 -1.94 -3.75 7.23
C ALA A 76 -0.62 -3.19 6.66
N PHE A 77 -0.48 -1.86 6.56
CA PHE A 77 0.66 -1.20 5.93
C PHE A 77 1.93 -1.20 6.79
N ALA A 78 1.82 -1.51 8.09
CA ALA A 78 2.98 -1.55 8.99
C ALA A 78 4.08 -2.51 8.48
N LEU A 79 3.71 -3.70 8.03
CA LEU A 79 4.66 -4.71 7.53
C LEU A 79 5.39 -4.25 6.25
N PRO A 80 4.69 -3.78 5.19
CA PRO A 80 5.32 -3.16 4.03
C PRO A 80 6.26 -2.00 4.39
N LEU A 81 5.86 -1.13 5.32
CA LEU A 81 6.67 0.00 5.74
C LEU A 81 7.96 -0.44 6.44
N PHE A 82 7.90 -1.47 7.30
CA PHE A 82 9.10 -2.05 7.90
C PHE A 82 10.04 -2.64 6.84
N ALA A 83 9.51 -3.34 5.83
CA ALA A 83 10.31 -3.87 4.75
C ALA A 83 11.06 -2.78 3.95
N LEU A 84 10.42 -1.62 3.75
CA LEU A 84 11.08 -0.44 3.13
C LEU A 84 12.07 0.26 4.07
N ALA A 85 11.83 0.23 5.38
CA ALA A 85 12.69 0.90 6.35
C ALA A 85 14.07 0.23 6.46
N VAL A 86 14.15 -1.09 6.34
CA VAL A 86 15.41 -1.87 6.40
C VAL A 86 16.49 -1.35 5.43
N PRO A 87 16.25 -1.25 4.11
CA PRO A 87 17.26 -0.75 3.16
C PRO A 87 17.58 0.74 3.37
N PHE A 88 16.61 1.54 3.83
CA PHE A 88 16.83 2.96 4.11
C PHE A 88 17.76 3.17 5.30
N VAL A 89 17.52 2.47 6.43
CA VAL A 89 18.38 2.51 7.62
C VAL A 89 19.78 1.98 7.31
N PHE A 90 19.87 0.88 6.55
CA PHE A 90 21.14 0.31 6.14
C PHE A 90 21.99 1.31 5.33
N ARG A 91 21.37 2.10 4.45
CA ARG A 91 22.05 3.15 3.71
C ARG A 91 22.50 4.30 4.60
N LEU A 92 21.65 4.76 5.52
CA LEU A 92 21.99 5.84 6.45
C LEU A 92 23.21 5.48 7.31
N GLY A 93 23.35 4.22 7.73
CA GLY A 93 24.54 3.76 8.46
C GLY A 93 25.84 3.70 7.65
N ARG A 94 25.79 3.96 6.33
CA ARG A 94 26.95 3.98 5.43
C ARG A 94 27.29 5.36 4.85
N SER A 95 26.43 6.35 5.05
CA SER A 95 26.67 7.74 4.64
C SER A 95 27.25 8.53 5.81
#